data_AF-A0A520ZVF5-F1
#
_entry.id   AF-A0A520ZVF5-F1
#
_cell.length_a   1.000
_cell.length_b   1.000
_cell.length_c   1.000
_cell.angle_alpha   90.00
_cell.angle_beta   90.00
_cell.angle_gamma   90.00
#
_symmetry.space_group_name_H-M   'P 1'
#
loop_
_entity.id
_entity.type
_entity.pdbx_description
1 polymer ?
#
loop_
_entity_poly.entity_id
_entity_poly.type
_entity_poly.pdbx_seq_one_letter_code
_entity_poly.pdbx_strand_id
1 'polypeptide(L)' 'MYENMDPLLAAEAVSDLDRQVAAAILASMKPRSAAKILDGLSRQQAAEISKLFLEMPAQ' A
#
# COMPACT_ATOMS: atom_id res chain seq x y z
N MET A 1 -3.56 -5.72 14.13
CA MET A 1 -4.62 -4.73 14.43
C MET A 1 -5.40 -4.23 13.19
N TYR A 2 -4.90 -4.40 11.95
CA TYR A 2 -5.61 -3.93 10.74
C TYR A 2 -6.38 -5.01 9.94
N GLU A 3 -6.55 -6.23 10.47
CA GLU A 3 -7.15 -7.36 9.71
C GLU A 3 -8.63 -7.16 9.35
N ASN A 4 -9.32 -6.23 10.02
CA ASN A 4 -10.74 -5.94 9.81
C ASN A 4 -10.98 -4.63 9.05
N MET A 5 -9.92 -3.93 8.60
CA MET A 5 -10.09 -2.71 7.80
C MET A 5 -10.58 -3.06 6.40
N ASP A 6 -11.60 -2.34 5.91
CA ASP A 6 -12.05 -2.49 4.53
C ASP A 6 -10.89 -2.09 3.59
N PRO A 7 -10.40 -3.02 2.75
CA PRO A 7 -9.28 -2.74 1.86
C PRO A 7 -9.57 -1.63 0.84
N LEU A 8 -10.84 -1.40 0.49
CA LEU A 8 -11.23 -0.34 -0.44
C LEU A 8 -11.11 1.04 0.22
N LEU A 9 -11.61 1.17 1.46
CA LEU A 9 -11.46 2.41 2.24
C LEU A 9 -9.99 2.70 2.52
N ALA A 10 -9.19 1.66 2.77
CA ALA A 10 -7.74 1.82 2.92
C ALA A 10 -7.07 2.25 1.60
N ALA A 11 -7.52 1.74 0.45
CA ALA A 11 -7.02 2.18 -0.85
C ALA A 11 -7.35 3.65 -1.14
N GLU A 12 -8.57 4.11 -0.84
CA GLU A 12 -8.95 5.52 -0.94
C GLU A 12 -8.10 6.41 0.00
N ALA A 13 -7.89 5.98 1.24
CA ALA A 13 -7.03 6.73 2.16
C ALA A 13 -5.57 6.78 1.67
N VAL A 14 -5.06 5.69 1.10
CA VAL A 14 -3.68 5.58 0.60
C VAL A 14 -3.48 6.33 -0.72
N SER A 15 -4.53 6.47 -1.56
CA SER A 15 -4.41 7.13 -2.87
C SER A 15 -4.00 8.60 -2.77
N ASP A 16 -4.40 9.25 -1.69
CA ASP A 16 -4.19 10.68 -1.42
C ASP A 16 -2.89 10.97 -0.66
N LEU A 17 -2.20 9.93 -0.18
CA LEU A 17 -0.92 10.07 0.51
C LEU A 17 0.24 10.28 -0.48
N ASP A 18 1.32 10.88 0.03
CA ASP A 18 2.62 10.82 -0.61
C ASP A 18 3.03 9.34 -0.85
N ARG A 19 3.64 9.07 -2.02
CA ARG A 19 3.94 7.69 -2.45
C ARG A 19 4.94 6.98 -1.54
N GLN A 20 5.88 7.71 -0.95
CA GLN A 20 6.86 7.14 -0.01
C GLN A 20 6.19 6.77 1.32
N VAL A 21 5.28 7.63 1.79
CA VAL A 21 4.47 7.35 3.00
C VAL A 21 3.56 6.14 2.78
N ALA A 22 2.87 6.10 1.64
CA ALA A 22 2.04 4.96 1.24
C ALA A 22 2.85 3.65 1.20
N ALA A 23 4.01 3.65 0.55
CA ALA A 23 4.89 2.48 0.47
C ALA A 23 5.34 2.00 1.85
N ALA A 24 5.74 2.92 2.74
CA ALA A 24 6.15 2.58 4.10
C ALA A 24 5.02 1.99 4.95
N ILE A 25 3.80 2.53 4.82
CA ILE A 25 2.61 1.98 5.49
C ILE A 25 2.37 0.56 5.00
N LEU A 26 2.30 0.33 3.67
CA LEU A 26 2.05 -0.99 3.10
C LEU A 26 3.15 -2.00 3.47
N ALA A 27 4.40 -1.56 3.56
CA ALA A 27 5.53 -2.40 3.99
C ALA A 27 5.39 -2.91 5.43
N SER A 28 4.71 -2.15 6.29
CA SER A 28 4.43 -2.55 7.67
C SER A 28 3.24 -3.54 7.81
N MET A 29 2.54 -3.83 6.70
CA MET A 29 1.38 -4.72 6.70
C MET A 29 1.74 -6.15 6.32
N LYS A 30 0.87 -7.11 6.68
CA LYS A 30 0.97 -8.47 6.13
C LYS A 30 0.88 -8.41 4.60
N PRO A 31 1.69 -9.15 3.84
CA PRO A 31 1.72 -9.07 2.37
C PRO A 31 0.34 -9.22 1.71
N ARG A 32 -0.49 -10.14 2.24
CA ARG A 32 -1.86 -10.35 1.74
C ARG A 32 -2.79 -9.15 1.97
N SER A 33 -2.58 -8.37 3.03
CA SER A 33 -3.39 -7.18 3.30
C SER A 33 -2.94 -6.02 2.40
N ALA A 34 -1.62 -5.83 2.25
CA ALA A 34 -1.07 -4.83 1.34
C ALA A 34 -1.50 -5.08 -0.11
N ALA A 35 -1.46 -6.33 -0.57
CA ALA A 35 -1.90 -6.71 -1.92
C ALA A 35 -3.37 -6.31 -2.20
N LYS A 36 -4.28 -6.56 -1.25
CA LYS A 36 -5.69 -6.15 -1.38
C LYS A 36 -5.87 -4.64 -1.50
N ILE A 37 -5.02 -3.87 -0.82
CA ILE A 37 -5.06 -2.40 -0.90
C ILE A 37 -4.52 -1.94 -2.26
N LEU A 38 -3.41 -2.53 -2.73
CA LEU A 38 -2.87 -2.25 -4.07
C LEU A 38 -3.88 -2.56 -5.19
N ASP A 39 -4.67 -3.62 -5.05
CA ASP A 39 -5.74 -3.98 -6.01
C ASP A 39 -6.84 -2.90 -6.10
N GLY A 40 -7.02 -2.09 -5.05
CA GLY A 40 -7.97 -0.98 -5.01
C GLY A 40 -7.44 0.34 -5.59
N LEU A 41 -6.16 0.43 -5.93
CA LEU A 41 -5.54 1.64 -6.48
C LEU A 41 -5.59 1.65 -8.01
N SER A 42 -5.39 2.84 -8.60
CA SER A 42 -5.12 2.90 -10.04
C SER A 42 -3.83 2.16 -10.40
N ARG A 43 -3.75 1.63 -11.62
CA ARG A 43 -2.56 0.92 -12.12
C ARG A 43 -1.27 1.73 -11.97
N GLN A 44 -1.34 3.05 -12.21
CA GLN A 44 -0.18 3.93 -12.08
C GLN A 44 0.29 4.02 -10.62
N GLN A 45 -0.63 4.30 -9.69
CA GLN A 45 -0.30 4.41 -8.26
C GLN A 45 0.25 3.10 -7.71
N ALA A 46 -0.39 1.97 -8.05
CA ALA A 46 0.06 0.65 -7.62
C ALA A 46 1.49 0.35 -8.10
N ALA A 47 1.83 0.71 -9.35
CA ALA A 47 3.17 0.53 -9.90
C ALA A 47 4.22 1.42 -9.22
N GLU A 48 3.91 2.70 -9.02
CA GLU A 48 4.79 3.66 -8.33
C GLU A 48 5.10 3.20 -6.89
N ILE A 49 4.07 2.82 -6.14
CA ILE A 49 4.20 2.37 -4.75
C ILE A 49 4.95 1.03 -4.68
N SER A 50 4.66 0.09 -5.59
CA SER A 50 5.36 -1.21 -5.63
C SER A 50 6.84 -1.05 -5.95
N LYS A 51 7.21 -0.08 -6.79
CA LYS A 51 8.62 0.22 -7.08
C LYS A 51 9.33 0.74 -5.84
N LEU A 52 8.73 1.69 -5.13
CA LEU A 52 9.29 2.22 -3.88
C LEU A 52 9.46 1.11 -2.84
N PHE A 53 8.50 0.20 -2.72
CA PHE A 53 8.59 -0.96 -1.84
C PHE A 53 9.83 -1.83 -2.12
N LEU A 54 10.14 -2.10 -3.40
CA LEU A 54 11.33 -2.88 -3.78
C LEU A 54 12.65 -2.16 -3.48
N GLU A 55 12.62 -0.84 -3.38
CA GLU A 55 13.78 0.00 -3.07
C GLU A 55 13.98 0.17 -1.54
N MET A 56 13.00 -0.23 -0.72
CA MET A 56 13.11 -0.17 0.74
C MET A 56 14.02 -1.29 1.27
N PRO A 57 14.96 -0.99 2.19
CA PRO A 57 15.75 -2.02 2.83
C PRO A 57 14.85 -2.96 3.63
N ALA A 58 15.07 -4.27 3.49
CA ALA A 58 14.34 -5.28 4.25
C ALA A 58 14.52 -5.01 5.77
N GLN A 59 13.40 -4.89 6.49
CA GLN A 59 13.36 -4.77 7.95
C GLN A 59 13.56 -6.12 8.63
#